data_AF-A0A0F9ULX4-F1
#
_entry.id   AF-A0A0F9ULX4-F1
#
_cell.length_a   1.000
_cell.length_b   1.000
_cell.length_c   1.000
_cell.angle_alpha   90.00
_cell.angle_beta   90.00
_cell.angle_gamma   90.00
#
_symmetry.space_group_name_H-M   'P 1'
#
loop_
_entity.id
_entity.type
_entity.pdbx_description
1 polymer ?
#
loop_
_entity_poly.entity_id
_entity_poly.type
_entity_poly.pdbx_seq_one_letter_code
_entity_poly.pdbx_strand_id
1 'polypeptide(L)'
;MINWVGRRTGICLLLASLSGWVTAPVAAEPQLNAETACAAPVRAFQSRIEGAVNFDREALGLQVKMLDLLGVCQQVVEQQLSELISDYADLPADSPCQQGLRDLEPFVPLFADMRKQIAQQRLVSHAEKRGAIEHFRVITPGVLRTVNGVFLHRYAVCEPESEIQQANIVVP
;
A
#
# COMPACT_ATOMS: atom_id res chain seq x y z
N MET A 1 -53.27 3.15 -1.91
CA MET A 1 -53.55 4.60 -1.82
C MET A 1 -52.65 5.20 -0.76
N ILE A 2 -51.73 6.08 -1.16
CA ILE A 2 -51.33 7.37 -0.55
C ILE A 2 -50.09 7.83 -1.34
N ASN A 3 -50.29 8.92 -2.09
CA ASN A 3 -49.29 9.65 -2.84
C ASN A 3 -48.38 10.43 -1.89
N TRP A 4 -47.07 10.50 -2.18
CA TRP A 4 -46.25 11.64 -1.78
C TRP A 4 -45.32 12.05 -2.92
N VAL A 5 -45.78 13.09 -3.64
CA VAL A 5 -44.98 13.98 -4.47
C VAL A 5 -44.29 14.97 -3.53
N GLY A 6 -43.00 15.24 -3.75
CA GLY A 6 -42.22 16.19 -2.95
C GLY A 6 -41.11 16.86 -3.74
N ARG A 7 -41.49 17.56 -4.80
CA ARG A 7 -40.63 18.41 -5.63
C ARG A 7 -40.21 19.65 -4.82
N ARG A 8 -38.90 19.86 -4.61
CA ARG A 8 -38.33 21.19 -4.29
C ARG A 8 -37.01 21.39 -5.02
N THR A 9 -37.13 22.00 -6.20
CA THR A 9 -36.07 22.76 -6.87
C THR A 9 -35.75 23.99 -6.04
N GLY A 10 -34.56 24.03 -5.45
CA GLY A 10 -33.96 25.22 -4.86
C GLY A 10 -32.88 25.74 -5.80
N ILE A 11 -33.22 26.72 -6.63
CA ILE A 11 -32.25 27.51 -7.40
C ILE A 11 -31.64 28.51 -6.41
N CYS A 12 -30.37 28.31 -6.05
CA CYS A 12 -29.55 29.35 -5.41
C CYS A 12 -28.80 30.12 -6.51
N LEU A 13 -29.43 31.21 -6.95
CA LEU A 13 -28.77 32.31 -7.66
C LEU A 13 -28.15 33.23 -6.61
N LEU A 14 -26.82 33.20 -6.46
CA LEU A 14 -26.06 34.32 -5.89
C LEU A 14 -24.79 34.52 -6.71
N LEU A 15 -24.86 35.54 -7.57
CA LEU A 15 -23.71 36.26 -8.09
C LEU A 15 -23.08 37.04 -6.91
N ALA A 16 -21.87 36.67 -6.52
CA ALA A 16 -20.97 37.54 -5.78
C ALA A 16 -19.53 37.23 -6.21
N SER A 17 -19.02 38.13 -7.04
CA SER A 17 -17.62 38.31 -7.39
C SER A 17 -16.74 38.37 -6.12
N LEU A 18 -16.12 37.24 -5.79
CA LEU A 18 -15.01 37.15 -4.86
C LEU A 18 -13.91 36.35 -5.55
N SER A 19 -12.91 37.06 -6.07
CA SER A 19 -11.61 36.53 -6.44
C SER A 19 -10.82 36.14 -5.18
N GLY A 20 -11.39 35.25 -4.38
CA GLY A 20 -10.73 34.55 -3.30
C GLY A 20 -10.48 33.13 -3.78
N TRP A 21 -9.21 32.73 -3.81
CA TRP A 21 -8.85 31.35 -4.08
C TRP A 21 -9.31 30.54 -2.88
N VAL A 22 -10.54 30.04 -2.94
CA VAL A 22 -11.04 29.04 -1.98
C VAL A 22 -10.31 27.76 -2.33
N THR A 23 -9.21 27.49 -1.63
CA THR A 23 -8.63 26.15 -1.57
C THR A 23 -9.72 25.27 -0.99
N ALA A 24 -10.38 24.48 -1.86
CA ALA A 24 -11.25 23.41 -1.41
C ALA A 24 -10.45 22.55 -0.42
N PRO A 25 -11.05 22.14 0.72
CA PRO A 25 -10.38 21.22 1.62
C PRO A 25 -10.07 19.96 0.81
N VAL A 26 -8.78 19.71 0.57
CA VAL A 26 -8.30 18.44 0.07
C VAL A 26 -8.81 17.42 1.07
N ALA A 27 -9.78 16.61 0.66
CA ALA A 27 -10.21 15.47 1.45
C ALA A 27 -8.94 14.62 1.64
N ALA A 28 -8.42 14.59 2.87
CA ALA A 28 -7.28 13.74 3.19
C ALA A 28 -7.67 12.31 2.79
N GLU A 29 -6.90 11.70 1.89
CA GLU A 29 -7.14 10.32 1.48
C GLU A 29 -7.08 9.43 2.73
N PRO A 30 -7.99 8.43 2.86
CA PRO A 30 -8.01 7.58 4.03
C PRO A 30 -6.67 6.86 4.17
N GLN A 31 -6.04 6.99 5.33
CA GLN A 31 -4.75 6.36 5.61
C GLN A 31 -4.85 4.83 5.52
N LEU A 32 -4.11 4.23 4.58
CA LEU A 32 -4.09 2.78 4.44
C LEU A 32 -3.23 2.16 5.55
N ASN A 33 -3.88 1.51 6.50
CA ASN A 33 -3.18 0.76 7.55
C ASN A 33 -2.53 -0.49 6.95
N ALA A 34 -1.20 -0.55 6.94
CA ALA A 34 -0.43 -1.63 6.31
C ALA A 34 -0.76 -3.03 6.80
N GLU A 35 -1.03 -3.18 8.10
CA GLU A 35 -1.39 -4.46 8.71
C GLU A 35 -2.72 -4.97 8.16
N THR A 36 -3.76 -4.14 8.20
CA THR A 36 -5.13 -4.52 7.81
C THR A 36 -5.32 -4.57 6.29
N ALA A 37 -4.70 -3.66 5.54
CA ALA A 37 -4.86 -3.54 4.10
C ALA A 37 -3.97 -4.51 3.30
N CYS A 38 -2.78 -4.84 3.81
CA CYS A 38 -1.82 -5.69 3.11
C CYS A 38 -1.36 -6.93 3.91
N ALA A 39 -0.70 -6.74 5.06
CA ALA A 39 0.03 -7.84 5.70
C ALA A 39 -0.89 -9.00 6.17
N ALA A 40 -2.01 -8.70 6.84
CA ALA A 40 -2.99 -9.71 7.24
C ALA A 40 -3.63 -10.41 6.04
N PRO A 41 -4.13 -9.71 4.99
CA PRO A 41 -4.60 -10.35 3.77
C PRO A 41 -3.57 -11.25 3.07
N VAL A 42 -2.30 -10.84 3.02
CA VAL A 42 -1.22 -11.66 2.43
C VAL A 42 -0.95 -12.90 3.27
N ARG A 43 -0.93 -12.80 4.61
CA ARG A 43 -0.82 -13.97 5.50
C ARG A 43 -1.99 -14.94 5.32
N ALA A 44 -3.22 -14.43 5.25
CA ALA A 44 -4.40 -15.26 5.00
C ALA A 44 -4.32 -15.98 3.65
N PHE A 45 -3.80 -15.29 2.62
CA PHE A 45 -3.56 -15.88 1.31
C PHE A 45 -2.47 -16.95 1.34
N GLN A 46 -1.36 -16.72 2.07
CA GLN A 46 -0.31 -17.70 2.28
C GLN A 46 -0.87 -18.98 2.94
N SER A 47 -1.62 -18.84 4.04
CA SER A 47 -2.25 -19.99 4.71
C SER A 47 -3.23 -20.74 3.80
N ARG A 48 -3.94 -20.01 2.93
CA ARG A 48 -4.82 -20.63 1.93
C ARG A 48 -4.06 -21.46 0.91
N ILE A 49 -2.91 -20.98 0.42
CA ILE A 49 -2.08 -21.72 -0.54
C ILE A 49 -1.45 -22.96 0.12
N GLU A 50 -1.07 -22.87 1.39
CA GLU A 50 -0.52 -23.99 2.15
C GLU A 50 -1.58 -25.07 2.41
N GLY A 51 -2.83 -24.68 2.67
CA GLY A 51 -3.94 -25.60 2.95
C GLY A 51 -4.73 -26.10 1.73
N ALA A 52 -4.45 -25.60 0.52
CA ALA A 52 -5.22 -25.98 -0.66
C ALA A 52 -4.93 -27.42 -1.11
N VAL A 53 -5.97 -28.24 -1.23
CA VAL A 53 -5.88 -29.66 -1.59
C VAL A 53 -6.05 -29.88 -3.10
N ASN A 54 -6.73 -28.96 -3.80
CA ASN A 54 -7.07 -29.11 -5.22
C ASN A 54 -6.68 -27.85 -6.03
N PHE A 55 -5.38 -27.68 -6.22
CA PHE A 55 -4.80 -26.54 -6.93
C PHE A 55 -5.30 -26.38 -8.37
N ASP A 56 -5.69 -27.47 -9.03
CA ASP A 56 -6.18 -27.42 -10.41
C ASP A 56 -7.44 -26.58 -10.59
N ARG A 57 -8.30 -26.57 -9.58
CA ARG A 57 -9.56 -25.81 -9.59
C ARG A 57 -9.39 -24.40 -9.05
N GLU A 58 -8.45 -24.20 -8.12
CA GLU A 58 -8.28 -22.92 -7.42
C GLU A 58 -7.27 -21.97 -8.08
N ALA A 59 -6.39 -22.46 -8.96
CA ALA A 59 -5.26 -21.69 -9.50
C ALA A 59 -5.66 -20.33 -10.08
N LEU A 60 -6.74 -20.25 -10.87
CA LEU A 60 -7.19 -19.00 -11.47
C LEU A 60 -7.65 -17.99 -10.41
N GLY A 61 -8.44 -18.46 -9.42
CA GLY A 61 -8.91 -17.61 -8.33
C GLY A 61 -7.76 -17.13 -7.45
N LEU A 62 -6.75 -17.97 -7.22
CA LEU A 62 -5.53 -17.62 -6.49
C LEU A 62 -4.67 -16.61 -7.25
N GLN A 63 -4.57 -16.74 -8.58
CA GLN A 63 -3.86 -15.76 -9.43
C GLN A 63 -4.51 -14.38 -9.36
N VAL A 64 -5.84 -14.30 -9.54
CA VAL A 64 -6.58 -13.04 -9.44
C VAL A 64 -6.38 -12.43 -8.06
N LYS A 65 -6.53 -13.23 -7.00
CA LYS A 65 -6.35 -12.74 -5.63
C LYS A 65 -4.94 -12.24 -5.37
N MET A 66 -3.91 -12.91 -5.89
CA MET A 66 -2.53 -12.49 -5.75
C MET A 66 -2.25 -11.15 -6.49
N LEU A 67 -2.81 -10.98 -7.69
CA LEU A 67 -2.70 -9.73 -8.44
C LEU A 67 -3.33 -8.56 -7.69
N ASP A 68 -4.49 -8.77 -7.07
CA ASP A 68 -5.16 -7.77 -6.23
C ASP A 68 -4.31 -7.43 -5.00
N LEU A 69 -3.81 -8.45 -4.30
CA LEU A 69 -2.97 -8.27 -3.11
C LEU A 69 -1.70 -7.48 -3.43
N LEU A 70 -1.01 -7.81 -4.52
CA LEU A 70 0.17 -7.05 -4.95
C LEU A 70 -0.18 -5.60 -5.27
N GLY A 71 -1.33 -5.33 -5.89
CA GLY A 71 -1.78 -3.97 -6.18
C GLY A 71 -2.05 -3.15 -4.92
N VAL A 72 -2.77 -3.73 -3.95
CA VAL A 72 -3.06 -3.05 -2.67
C VAL A 72 -1.79 -2.87 -1.84
N CYS A 73 -0.93 -3.88 -1.76
CA CYS A 73 0.33 -3.78 -1.03
C CYS A 73 1.29 -2.75 -1.64
N GLN A 74 1.31 -2.61 -2.97
CA GLN A 74 2.05 -1.54 -3.64
C GLN A 74 1.57 -0.16 -3.17
N GLN A 75 0.26 0.09 -3.18
CA GLN A 75 -0.32 1.37 -2.74
C GLN A 75 0.00 1.67 -1.27
N VAL A 76 -0.09 0.66 -0.40
CA VAL A 76 0.29 0.77 1.02
C VAL A 76 1.75 1.21 1.16
N VAL A 77 2.67 0.55 0.44
CA VAL A 77 4.11 0.85 0.51
C VAL A 77 4.41 2.25 -0.04
N GLU A 78 3.80 2.62 -1.18
CA GLU A 78 3.92 3.96 -1.77
C GLU A 78 3.44 5.05 -0.81
N GLN A 79 2.27 4.86 -0.20
CA GLN A 79 1.73 5.77 0.79
C GLN A 79 2.66 5.89 2.00
N GLN A 80 3.07 4.78 2.60
CA GLN A 80 3.90 4.81 3.80
C GLN A 80 5.27 5.45 3.53
N LEU A 81 5.89 5.16 2.38
CA LEU A 81 7.14 5.82 1.99
C LEU A 81 6.96 7.33 1.79
N SER A 82 5.87 7.75 1.15
CA SER A 82 5.57 9.19 1.02
C SER A 82 5.38 9.86 2.38
N GLU A 83 4.69 9.20 3.31
CA GLU A 83 4.51 9.69 4.68
C GLU A 83 5.85 9.78 5.42
N LEU A 84 6.68 8.73 5.36
CA LEU A 84 8.02 8.73 5.93
C LEU A 84 8.92 9.86 5.39
N ILE A 85 8.95 10.05 4.07
CA ILE A 85 9.73 11.11 3.44
C ILE A 85 9.27 12.48 3.96
N SER A 86 7.96 12.69 4.09
CA SER A 86 7.40 13.92 4.61
C SER A 86 7.69 14.11 6.10
N ASP A 87 7.49 13.07 6.92
CA ASP A 87 7.61 13.13 8.38
C ASP A 87 9.05 13.36 8.85
N TYR A 88 10.04 12.93 8.06
CA TYR A 88 11.47 13.00 8.40
C TYR A 88 12.29 13.88 7.45
N ALA A 89 11.63 14.80 6.72
CA ALA A 89 12.27 15.69 5.75
C ALA A 89 13.35 16.59 6.36
N ASP A 90 13.26 16.89 7.67
CA ASP A 90 14.21 17.77 8.39
C ASP A 90 15.49 17.06 8.86
N LEU A 91 15.55 15.72 8.75
CA LEU A 91 16.77 14.98 9.06
C LEU A 91 17.86 15.22 8.00
N PRO A 92 19.16 15.21 8.37
CA PRO A 92 20.27 15.36 7.43
C PRO A 92 20.21 14.36 6.28
N ALA A 93 20.57 14.77 5.07
CA ALA A 93 20.47 13.91 3.88
C ALA A 93 21.36 12.65 3.96
N ASP A 94 22.42 12.68 4.75
CA ASP A 94 23.35 11.58 5.03
C ASP A 94 22.99 10.76 6.28
N SER A 95 21.86 11.06 6.93
CA SER A 95 21.33 10.28 8.06
C SER A 95 21.06 8.81 7.70
N PRO A 96 21.16 7.89 8.67
CA PRO A 96 20.64 6.53 8.54
C PRO A 96 19.19 6.46 8.06
N CYS A 97 18.29 7.32 8.57
CA CYS A 97 16.90 7.38 8.11
C CYS A 97 16.82 7.71 6.61
N GLN A 98 17.46 8.80 6.16
CA GLN A 98 17.43 9.22 4.76
C GLN A 98 18.10 8.20 3.82
N GLN A 99 19.17 7.54 4.28
CA GLN A 99 19.80 6.46 3.53
C GLN A 99 18.85 5.27 3.36
N GLY A 100 18.21 4.82 4.44
CA GLY A 100 17.27 3.71 4.34
C GLY A 100 16.04 4.03 3.50
N LEU A 101 15.56 5.29 3.47
CA LEU A 101 14.49 5.69 2.54
C LEU A 101 14.90 5.53 1.08
N ARG A 102 16.11 5.98 0.71
CA ARG A 102 16.66 5.76 -0.64
C ARG A 102 16.83 4.28 -0.97
N ASP A 103 17.18 3.46 0.01
CA ASP A 103 17.32 2.01 -0.18
C ASP A 103 15.96 1.32 -0.33
N LEU A 104 14.88 1.89 0.21
CA LEU A 104 13.53 1.36 0.13
C LEU A 104 12.79 1.72 -1.18
N GLU A 105 13.05 2.90 -1.76
CA GLU A 105 12.41 3.37 -3.01
C GLU A 105 12.46 2.35 -4.17
N PRO A 106 13.60 1.67 -4.44
CA PRO A 106 13.69 0.69 -5.53
C PRO A 106 12.77 -0.53 -5.37
N PHE A 107 12.22 -0.79 -4.18
CA PHE A 107 11.32 -1.93 -3.97
C PHE A 107 9.88 -1.66 -4.45
N VAL A 108 9.47 -0.40 -4.61
CA VAL A 108 8.14 -0.03 -5.14
C VAL A 108 7.89 -0.61 -6.55
N PRO A 109 8.76 -0.38 -7.56
CA PRO A 109 8.52 -0.91 -8.91
C PRO A 109 8.51 -2.44 -8.98
N LEU A 110 9.13 -3.14 -8.01
CA LEU A 110 9.12 -4.60 -7.97
C LEU A 110 7.71 -5.17 -7.82
N PHE A 111 6.78 -4.46 -7.17
CA PHE A 111 5.38 -4.89 -7.10
C PHE A 111 4.73 -4.92 -8.48
N ALA A 112 4.95 -3.88 -9.29
CA ALA A 112 4.45 -3.82 -10.66
C ALA A 112 5.06 -4.92 -11.53
N ASP A 113 6.36 -5.18 -11.39
CA ASP A 113 7.05 -6.26 -12.10
C ASP A 113 6.51 -7.64 -11.69
N MET A 114 6.31 -7.88 -10.40
CA MET A 114 5.70 -9.13 -9.89
C MET A 114 4.27 -9.30 -10.44
N ARG A 115 3.45 -8.23 -10.44
CA ARG A 115 2.10 -8.28 -11.03
C ARG A 115 2.15 -8.64 -12.51
N LYS A 116 3.05 -8.02 -13.27
CA LYS A 116 3.23 -8.32 -14.69
C LYS A 116 3.62 -9.78 -14.90
N GLN A 117 4.58 -10.29 -14.14
CA GLN A 117 5.01 -11.68 -14.22
C GLN A 117 3.87 -12.65 -13.91
N ILE A 118 3.11 -12.40 -12.83
CA ILE A 118 1.96 -13.23 -12.45
C ILE A 118 0.86 -13.18 -13.51
N ALA A 119 0.54 -12.00 -14.03
CA ALA A 119 -0.51 -11.83 -15.05
C ALA A 119 -0.17 -12.56 -16.37
N GLN A 120 1.12 -12.74 -16.65
CA GLN A 120 1.60 -13.44 -17.85
C GLN A 120 1.64 -14.97 -17.69
N GLN A 121 1.43 -15.50 -16.48
CA GLN A 121 1.39 -16.94 -16.25
C GLN A 121 0.19 -17.57 -16.94
N ARG A 122 0.45 -18.55 -17.80
CA ARG A 122 -0.58 -19.41 -18.38
C ARG A 122 -1.01 -20.43 -17.34
N LEU A 123 -2.31 -20.68 -17.21
CA LEU A 123 -2.87 -21.63 -16.22
C LEU A 123 -3.70 -22.71 -16.92
N VAL A 124 -3.21 -23.24 -18.04
CA VAL A 124 -3.97 -24.17 -18.89
C VAL A 124 -3.74 -25.61 -18.43
N SER A 125 -2.48 -26.00 -18.29
CA SER A 125 -2.08 -27.35 -17.88
C SER A 125 -1.89 -27.48 -16.36
N HIS A 126 -1.95 -28.71 -15.86
CA HIS A 126 -1.67 -29.01 -14.44
C HIS A 126 -0.27 -28.55 -14.00
N ALA A 127 0.73 -28.79 -14.85
CA ALA A 127 2.11 -28.41 -14.57
C ALA A 127 2.26 -26.89 -14.42
N GLU A 128 1.65 -26.12 -15.32
CA GLU A 128 1.64 -24.66 -15.26
C GLU A 128 0.93 -24.14 -14.00
N LYS A 129 -0.24 -24.71 -13.66
CA LYS A 129 -0.98 -24.34 -12.45
C LYS A 129 -0.16 -24.60 -11.19
N ARG A 130 0.47 -25.77 -11.08
CA ARG A 130 1.37 -26.08 -9.95
C ARG A 130 2.55 -25.11 -9.89
N GLY A 131 3.16 -24.79 -11.03
CA GLY A 131 4.26 -23.82 -11.11
C GLY A 131 3.85 -22.42 -10.62
N ALA A 132 2.63 -21.97 -10.97
CA ALA A 132 2.10 -20.71 -10.47
C ALA A 132 1.92 -20.70 -8.94
N ILE A 133 1.40 -21.79 -8.37
CA ILE A 133 1.24 -21.93 -6.92
C ILE A 133 2.58 -21.87 -6.19
N GLU A 134 3.60 -22.59 -6.67
CA GLU A 134 4.94 -22.51 -6.07
C GLU A 134 5.52 -21.09 -6.18
N HIS A 135 5.27 -20.41 -7.31
CA HIS A 135 5.68 -19.01 -7.45
C HIS A 135 4.99 -18.11 -6.41
N PHE A 136 3.69 -18.30 -6.15
CA PHE A 136 2.98 -17.52 -5.13
C PHE A 136 3.52 -17.76 -3.72
N ARG A 137 3.92 -18.99 -3.40
CA ARG A 137 4.58 -19.33 -2.11
C ARG A 137 5.91 -18.62 -1.93
N VAL A 138 6.66 -18.41 -3.01
CA VAL A 138 7.95 -17.71 -2.96
C VAL A 138 7.76 -16.19 -2.83
N ILE A 139 6.75 -15.61 -3.51
CA ILE A 139 6.53 -14.16 -3.50
C ILE A 139 5.93 -13.67 -2.19
N THR A 140 4.98 -14.42 -1.59
CA THR A 140 4.23 -13.95 -0.42
C THR A 140 5.10 -13.53 0.78
N PRO A 141 6.17 -14.26 1.18
CA PRO A 141 7.09 -13.80 2.22
C PRO A 141 7.88 -12.55 1.83
N GLY A 142 8.20 -12.40 0.54
CA GLY A 142 8.89 -11.22 0.01
C GLY A 142 8.04 -9.95 0.18
N VAL A 143 6.76 -10.03 -0.20
CA VAL A 143 5.79 -8.93 -0.01
C VAL A 143 5.67 -8.53 1.46
N LEU A 144 5.50 -9.51 2.35
CA LEU A 144 5.42 -9.25 3.80
C LEU A 144 6.70 -8.59 4.33
N ARG A 145 7.88 -9.03 3.87
CA ARG A 145 9.15 -8.45 4.28
C ARG A 145 9.26 -6.99 3.84
N THR A 146 8.86 -6.65 2.62
CA THR A 146 8.93 -5.27 2.13
C THR A 146 8.02 -4.35 2.94
N VAL A 147 6.78 -4.75 3.18
CA VAL A 147 5.81 -3.96 3.97
C VAL A 147 6.28 -3.78 5.40
N ASN A 148 6.75 -4.86 6.04
CA ASN A 148 7.32 -4.78 7.38
C ASN A 148 8.63 -3.97 7.41
N GLY A 149 9.41 -3.98 6.34
CA GLY A 149 10.64 -3.20 6.21
C GLY A 149 10.37 -1.71 6.30
N VAL A 150 9.36 -1.21 5.58
CA VAL A 150 8.95 0.20 5.64
C VAL A 150 8.44 0.57 7.03
N PHE A 151 7.58 -0.27 7.62
CA PHE A 151 7.10 -0.07 8.99
C PHE A 151 8.27 0.00 9.99
N LEU A 152 9.18 -0.99 9.96
CA LEU A 152 10.31 -1.04 10.88
C LEU A 152 11.26 0.14 10.67
N HIS A 153 11.46 0.59 9.44
CA HIS A 153 12.31 1.76 9.17
C HIS A 153 11.80 3.01 9.88
N ARG A 154 10.48 3.20 9.92
CA ARG A 154 9.84 4.28 10.69
C ARG A 154 10.23 4.22 12.17
N TYR A 155 9.86 3.13 12.82
CA TYR A 155 9.89 3.03 14.29
C TYR A 155 11.27 2.67 14.86
N ALA A 156 12.13 2.01 14.08
CA ALA A 156 13.43 1.55 14.55
C ALA A 156 14.60 2.43 14.10
N VAL A 157 14.40 3.29 13.10
CA VAL A 157 15.47 4.15 12.56
C VAL A 157 15.05 5.61 12.62
N CYS A 158 14.00 5.99 11.88
CA CYS A 158 13.65 7.40 11.70
C CYS A 158 13.12 8.09 12.96
N GLU A 159 12.21 7.45 13.71
CA GLU A 159 11.69 7.99 14.98
C GLU A 159 12.81 8.20 16.01
N PRO A 160 13.61 7.18 16.37
CA PRO A 160 14.71 7.36 17.31
C PRO A 160 15.71 8.43 16.89
N GLU A 161 16.02 8.50 15.60
CA GLU A 161 16.95 9.51 15.09
C GLU A 161 16.42 10.93 15.23
N SER A 162 15.14 11.15 14.88
CA SER A 162 14.47 12.44 15.04
C SER A 162 14.43 12.89 16.49
N GLU A 163 14.14 11.98 17.42
CA GLU A 163 14.15 12.27 18.87
C GLU A 163 15.54 12.71 19.35
N ILE A 164 16.60 12.03 18.92
CA ILE A 164 17.98 12.39 19.26
C ILE A 164 18.33 13.78 18.71
N GLN A 165 17.96 14.07 17.46
CA GLN A 165 18.24 15.36 16.85
C GLN A 165 17.50 16.50 17.56
N GLN A 166 16.23 16.29 17.93
CA GLN A 166 15.46 17.26 18.72
C GLN A 166 16.10 17.50 20.08
N ALA A 167 16.59 16.45 20.77
CA ALA A 167 17.27 16.60 22.06
C ALA A 167 18.56 17.43 21.94
N ASN A 168 19.32 17.27 20.86
CA ASN A 168 20.56 18.02 20.62
C ASN A 168 20.34 19.50 20.30
N ILE A 169 19.17 19.87 19.77
CA ILE A 169 18.81 21.27 19.49
C ILE A 169 18.47 22.03 20.79
N VAL A 170 18.05 21.33 21.84
CA VAL A 170 17.56 21.93 23.09
C VAL A 170 18.69 22.20 24.10
N VAL A 171 19.91 21.74 23.84
CA VAL A 171 21.08 21.98 24.73
C VAL A 171 21.96 23.10 24.14
N PRO A 172 21.83 24.36 24.60
CA PRO A 172 22.67 25.47 24.17
C PRO A 172 24.11 25.42 24.72
#